data_AF-A0A958PG49-F1
#
_entry.id   AF-A0A958PG49-F1
#
_cell.length_a   1.000
_cell.length_b   1.000
_cell.length_c   1.000
_cell.angle_alpha   90.00
_cell.angle_beta   90.00
_cell.angle_gamma   90.00
#
_symmetry.space_group_name_H-M   'P 1'
#
loop_
_entity.id
_entity.type
_entity.pdbx_description
1 polymer ?
#
loop_
_entity_poly.entity_id
_entity_poly.type
_entity_poly.pdbx_seq_one_letter_code
_entity_poly.pdbx_strand_id
1 'polypeptide(L)'
;MNNNSVYKALLRGIERQTYPKEKQSRKKKNDKPEKLVEKDVLAWCEKNNISMHVIESKAVYSATAGRYLSGKAEPGFPDLVGNNKAGLSMYVELKAKDRRSNLSIEQYEFLLSKIKEGCFAVVVDSDKRLEEYYFTFLNSKSREGYLKGVLPVPKALKKIESRDDPHGLCF
;
A
#
# COMPACT_ATOMS: atom_id res chain seq x y z
N MET A 1 -9.54 33.56 -46.86
CA MET A 1 -8.80 32.45 -47.52
C MET A 1 -7.97 31.73 -46.46
N ASN A 2 -8.26 30.45 -46.26
CA ASN A 2 -7.91 29.67 -45.07
C ASN A 2 -6.64 28.82 -45.33
N ASN A 3 -5.49 29.47 -45.44
CA ASN A 3 -4.18 28.81 -45.65
C ASN A 3 -3.40 28.73 -44.34
N ASN A 4 -3.73 27.82 -43.42
CA ASN A 4 -2.88 27.74 -42.23
C ASN A 4 -2.79 26.40 -41.50
N SER A 5 -3.46 25.34 -41.95
CA SER A 5 -3.30 24.01 -41.33
C SER A 5 -2.09 23.27 -41.93
N VAL A 6 -2.05 23.18 -43.26
CA VAL A 6 -0.99 22.48 -44.00
C VAL A 6 0.36 23.16 -43.81
N TYR A 7 0.40 24.49 -43.89
CA TYR A 7 1.63 25.26 -43.68
C TYR A 7 2.20 25.09 -42.25
N LYS A 8 1.33 25.12 -41.22
CA LYS A 8 1.73 24.83 -39.83
C LYS A 8 2.18 23.38 -39.63
N ALA A 9 1.67 22.42 -40.39
CA ALA A 9 2.11 21.03 -40.32
C ALA A 9 3.50 20.89 -40.96
N LEU A 10 3.74 21.56 -42.08
CA LEU A 10 5.01 21.55 -42.80
C LEU A 10 6.12 22.21 -41.99
N LEU A 11 5.86 23.38 -41.39
CA LEU A 11 6.80 24.05 -40.48
C LEU A 11 7.17 23.17 -39.26
N ARG A 12 6.18 22.48 -38.68
CA ARG A 12 6.43 21.53 -37.58
C ARG A 12 7.24 20.30 -38.00
N GLY A 13 7.12 19.89 -39.26
CA GLY A 13 7.92 18.82 -39.85
C GLY A 13 9.38 19.25 -40.01
N ILE A 14 9.60 20.46 -40.53
CA ILE A 14 10.93 21.05 -40.71
C ILE A 14 11.61 21.24 -39.35
N GLU A 15 10.95 21.87 -38.36
CA GLU A 15 11.51 22.06 -37.00
C GLU A 15 11.97 20.76 -36.33
N ARG A 16 11.25 19.65 -36.56
CA ARG A 16 11.63 18.34 -36.01
C ARG A 16 12.86 17.73 -36.69
N GLN A 17 13.15 18.13 -37.92
CA GLN A 17 14.31 17.66 -38.67
C GLN A 17 15.54 18.54 -38.43
N THR A 18 15.37 19.85 -38.26
CA THR A 18 16.50 20.79 -38.06
C THR A 18 17.04 20.80 -36.64
N TYR A 19 16.23 20.53 -35.62
CA TYR A 19 16.67 20.53 -34.23
C TYR A 19 16.52 19.12 -33.63
N PRO A 20 17.60 18.34 -33.47
CA PRO A 20 17.52 17.10 -32.72
C PRO A 20 17.06 17.45 -31.30
N LYS A 21 15.86 16.99 -30.92
CA LYS A 21 15.35 17.18 -29.55
C LYS A 21 16.43 16.73 -28.58
N GLU A 22 16.87 17.65 -27.71
CA GLU A 22 17.75 17.29 -26.60
C GLU A 22 17.16 16.04 -25.93
N LYS A 23 17.99 15.00 -25.79
CA LYS A 23 17.60 13.76 -25.12
C LYS A 23 17.17 14.16 -23.72
N GLN A 24 15.85 14.28 -23.50
CA GLN A 24 15.30 14.51 -22.18
C GLN A 24 15.93 13.46 -21.27
N SER A 25 16.71 13.92 -20.29
CA SER A 25 17.35 13.04 -19.33
C SER A 25 16.25 12.15 -18.76
N ARG A 26 16.43 10.83 -18.87
CA ARG A 26 15.44 9.87 -18.34
C ARG A 26 15.25 10.24 -16.87
N LYS A 27 14.04 10.67 -16.49
CA LYS A 27 13.70 10.90 -15.08
C LYS A 27 14.13 9.64 -14.33
N LYS A 28 15.05 9.78 -13.37
CA LYS A 28 15.42 8.68 -12.47
C LYS A 28 14.13 8.10 -11.93
N LYS A 29 13.91 6.81 -12.16
CA LYS A 29 12.74 6.09 -11.68
C LYS A 29 12.79 6.21 -10.15
N ASN A 30 11.92 7.04 -9.56
CA ASN A 30 11.86 7.19 -8.10
C ASN A 30 11.82 5.79 -7.48
N ASP A 31 12.68 5.56 -6.50
CA ASP A 31 12.69 4.34 -5.72
C ASP A 31 11.27 4.05 -5.20
N LYS A 32 10.91 2.77 -5.14
CA LYS A 32 9.59 2.33 -4.65
C LYS A 32 9.47 2.80 -3.19
N PRO A 33 8.67 3.83 -2.87
CA PRO A 33 8.69 4.45 -1.55
C PRO A 33 8.27 3.47 -0.45
N GLU A 34 7.43 2.48 -0.79
CA GLU A 34 7.05 1.38 0.10
C GLU A 34 8.22 0.49 0.51
N LYS A 35 9.23 0.28 -0.37
CA LYS A 35 10.40 -0.54 -0.02
C LYS A 35 11.29 0.09 1.06
N LEU A 36 11.27 1.42 1.19
CA LEU A 36 11.98 2.10 2.27
C LEU A 36 11.29 1.81 3.60
N VAL A 37 9.96 1.95 3.64
CA VAL A 37 9.15 1.63 4.82
C VAL A 37 9.29 0.15 5.20
N GLU A 38 9.25 -0.76 4.23
CA GLU A 38 9.45 -2.21 4.42
C GLU A 38 10.76 -2.50 5.15
N LYS A 39 11.86 -1.90 4.71
CA LYS A 39 13.18 -2.10 5.33
C LYS A 39 13.21 -1.62 6.78
N ASP A 40 12.69 -0.41 7.04
CA ASP A 40 12.71 0.18 8.38
C ASP A 40 11.83 -0.63 9.34
N VAL A 41 10.65 -1.07 8.87
CA VAL A 41 9.74 -1.93 9.62
C VAL A 41 10.37 -3.29 9.95
N LEU A 42 10.98 -3.96 8.96
CA LEU A 42 11.64 -5.25 9.19
C LEU A 42 12.80 -5.14 10.18
N ALA A 43 13.61 -4.08 10.09
CA ALA A 43 14.70 -3.82 11.03
C ALA A 43 14.18 -3.61 12.46
N TRP A 44 13.07 -2.89 12.61
CA TRP A 44 12.42 -2.74 13.90
C TRP A 44 11.88 -4.07 14.44
N CYS A 45 11.24 -4.89 13.59
CA CYS A 45 10.75 -6.22 13.96
C CYS A 45 11.87 -7.14 14.43
N GLU A 46 12.98 -7.20 13.70
CA GLU A 46 14.16 -8.00 14.05
C GLU A 46 14.70 -7.61 15.42
N LYS A 47 14.89 -6.30 15.66
CA LYS A 47 15.34 -5.77 16.96
C LYS A 47 14.42 -6.15 18.12
N ASN A 48 13.12 -6.31 17.85
CA ASN A 48 12.10 -6.66 18.84
C ASN A 48 11.77 -8.16 18.88
N ASN A 49 12.57 -9.01 18.23
CA ASN A 49 12.36 -10.46 18.14
C ASN A 49 11.00 -10.86 17.55
N ILE A 50 10.58 -10.13 16.52
CA ILE A 50 9.38 -10.42 15.73
C ILE A 50 9.86 -10.97 14.39
N SER A 51 9.49 -12.22 14.10
CA SER A 51 9.80 -12.86 12.83
C SER A 51 8.75 -12.45 11.82
N MET A 52 9.13 -11.73 10.76
CA MET A 52 8.24 -11.30 9.68
C MET A 52 8.73 -11.82 8.34
N HIS A 53 7.80 -12.18 7.46
CA HIS A 53 8.02 -12.58 6.09
C HIS A 53 7.33 -11.60 5.14
N VAL A 54 8.04 -11.23 4.07
CA VAL A 54 7.50 -10.39 3.00
C VAL A 54 6.68 -11.26 2.06
N ILE A 55 5.47 -10.80 1.72
CA ILE A 55 4.56 -11.48 0.82
C ILE A 55 4.56 -10.76 -0.53
N GLU A 56 5.05 -11.43 -1.56
CA GLU A 56 5.02 -10.87 -2.91
C GLU A 56 3.67 -11.13 -3.59
N SER A 57 2.87 -10.07 -3.74
CA SER A 57 1.55 -10.13 -4.38
C SER A 57 1.58 -10.26 -5.91
N LYS A 58 2.77 -10.30 -6.54
CA LYS A 58 2.91 -10.33 -8.01
C LYS A 58 3.13 -11.74 -8.51
N ALA A 59 2.45 -12.09 -9.59
CA ALA A 59 2.70 -13.34 -10.29
C ALA A 59 4.14 -13.33 -10.83
N VAL A 60 4.93 -14.31 -10.41
CA VAL A 60 6.31 -14.50 -10.87
C VAL A 60 6.27 -15.43 -12.08
N TYR A 61 6.76 -14.95 -13.23
CA TYR A 61 6.96 -15.81 -14.40
C TYR A 61 8.21 -16.68 -14.18
N SER A 62 8.05 -18.00 -14.23
CA SER A 62 9.18 -18.93 -14.19
C SER A 62 9.61 -19.26 -15.61
N ALA A 63 10.78 -18.75 -16.01
CA ALA A 63 11.36 -19.05 -17.32
C ALA A 63 11.63 -20.56 -17.48
N THR A 64 12.06 -21.23 -16.41
CA THR A 64 12.32 -22.68 -16.40
C THR A 64 11.04 -23.50 -16.58
N ALA A 65 9.92 -23.07 -15.97
CA ALA A 65 8.65 -23.79 -16.07
C ALA A 65 7.79 -23.33 -17.27
N GLY A 66 8.22 -22.31 -18.01
CA GLY A 66 7.47 -21.71 -19.12
C GLY A 66 6.12 -21.11 -18.73
N ARG A 67 5.84 -20.90 -17.43
CA ARG A 67 4.53 -20.48 -16.91
C ARG A 67 4.66 -19.53 -15.73
N TYR A 68 3.60 -18.77 -15.47
CA TYR A 68 3.45 -18.04 -14.21
C TYR A 68 3.25 -19.04 -13.06
N LEU A 69 3.96 -18.83 -11.95
CA LEU A 69 3.80 -19.64 -10.75
C LEU A 69 2.44 -19.35 -10.12
N SER A 70 1.69 -20.42 -9.81
CA SER A 70 0.31 -20.37 -9.28
C SER A 70 0.23 -20.05 -7.78
N GLY A 71 1.21 -19.30 -7.24
CA GLY A 71 1.33 -18.98 -5.81
C GLY A 71 1.11 -17.50 -5.51
N LYS A 72 0.24 -16.82 -6.25
CA LYS A 72 -0.06 -15.41 -5.99
C LYS A 72 -0.82 -15.32 -4.66
N ALA A 73 -0.39 -14.42 -3.78
CA ALA A 73 -1.17 -14.08 -2.60
C ALA A 73 -2.59 -13.65 -3.00
N GLU A 74 -3.57 -14.00 -2.15
CA GLU A 74 -4.95 -13.62 -2.37
C GLU A 74 -5.09 -12.09 -2.40
N PRO A 75 -6.04 -11.54 -3.17
CA PRO A 75 -6.34 -10.11 -3.10
C PRO A 75 -6.63 -9.70 -1.65
N GLY A 76 -6.04 -8.59 -1.20
CA GLY A 76 -6.21 -8.10 0.17
C GLY A 76 -5.23 -8.69 1.19
N PHE A 77 -4.44 -9.70 0.83
CA PHE A 77 -3.42 -10.26 1.72
C PHE A 77 -2.35 -9.21 2.04
N PRO A 78 -1.90 -9.09 3.30
CA PRO A 78 -0.99 -8.02 3.73
C PRO A 78 0.43 -8.23 3.21
N ASP A 79 1.17 -7.12 3.13
CA ASP A 79 2.56 -7.12 2.67
C ASP A 79 3.49 -7.94 3.58
N LEU A 80 3.26 -7.93 4.89
CA LEU A 80 4.07 -8.66 5.86
C LEU A 80 3.21 -9.55 6.76
N VAL A 81 3.68 -10.77 7.00
CA VAL A 81 3.06 -11.74 7.93
C VAL A 81 4.12 -12.36 8.83
N GLY A 82 3.78 -12.58 10.09
CA GLY A 82 4.74 -13.11 11.05
C GLY A 82 4.17 -13.38 12.43
N ASN A 83 5.06 -13.52 13.40
CA ASN A 83 4.69 -13.65 14.81
C ASN A 83 5.80 -13.16 15.74
N ASN A 84 5.40 -12.81 16.97
CA ASN A 84 6.36 -12.54 18.04
C ASN A 84 6.75 -13.83 18.80
N LYS A 85 7.69 -13.71 19.75
CA LYS A 85 8.13 -14.82 20.63
C LYS A 85 7.03 -15.47 21.46
N ALA A 86 5.93 -14.77 21.73
CA ALA A 86 4.78 -15.30 22.47
C ALA A 86 3.78 -16.05 21.56
N GLY A 87 4.07 -16.17 20.26
CA GLY A 87 3.18 -16.81 19.29
C GLY A 87 2.02 -15.93 18.83
N LEU A 88 2.03 -14.62 19.11
CA LEU A 88 1.04 -13.69 18.59
C LEU A 88 1.25 -13.48 17.09
N SER A 89 0.28 -13.92 16.29
CA SER A 89 0.26 -13.69 14.85
C SER A 89 0.12 -12.21 14.51
N MET A 90 0.93 -11.75 13.55
CA MET A 90 1.03 -10.36 13.11
C MET A 90 0.81 -10.24 11.60
N TYR A 91 -0.02 -9.28 11.21
CA TYR A 91 -0.36 -8.96 9.82
C TYR A 91 -0.18 -7.46 9.61
N VAL A 92 0.80 -7.07 8.79
CA VAL A 92 1.15 -5.67 8.60
C VAL A 92 1.03 -5.30 7.13
N GLU A 93 0.10 -4.41 6.84
CA GLU A 93 -0.01 -3.76 5.54
C GLU A 93 0.85 -2.50 5.52
N LEU A 94 1.75 -2.41 4.55
CA LEU A 94 2.63 -1.28 4.37
C LEU A 94 2.02 -0.30 3.37
N LYS A 95 2.13 0.99 3.68
CA LYS A 95 1.81 2.06 2.74
C LYS A 95 2.99 3.01 2.66
N ALA A 96 3.12 3.68 1.51
CA ALA A 96 4.00 4.82 1.44
C ALA A 96 3.62 5.87 2.51
N LYS A 97 4.60 6.66 2.94
CA LYS A 97 4.42 7.73 3.93
C LYS A 97 3.17 8.58 3.63
N ASP A 98 2.32 8.76 4.63
CA ASP A 98 1.07 9.54 4.56
C ASP A 98 0.01 8.98 3.59
N ARG A 99 0.15 7.73 3.13
CA ARG A 99 -0.79 7.05 2.22
C ARG A 99 -1.64 5.96 2.89
N ARG A 100 -1.67 5.87 4.22
CA ARG A 100 -2.50 4.88 4.94
C ARG A 100 -3.98 4.89 4.56
N SER A 101 -4.52 6.07 4.22
CA SER A 101 -5.92 6.21 3.77
C SER A 101 -6.22 5.59 2.40
N ASN A 102 -5.19 5.20 1.65
CA ASN A 102 -5.31 4.48 0.38
C ASN A 102 -5.32 2.96 0.61
N LEU A 103 -6.00 2.51 1.67
CA LEU A 103 -6.29 1.10 1.92
C LEU A 103 -7.42 0.67 0.98
N SER A 104 -7.26 -0.50 0.34
CA SER A 104 -8.35 -1.11 -0.44
C SER A 104 -9.40 -1.73 0.49
N ILE A 105 -10.59 -2.03 -0.05
CA ILE A 105 -11.67 -2.64 0.73
C ILE A 105 -11.25 -4.05 1.15
N GLU A 106 -10.66 -4.81 0.23
CA GLU A 106 -10.22 -6.18 0.43
C GLU A 106 -9.15 -6.27 1.53
N GLN A 107 -8.19 -5.33 1.54
CA GLN A 107 -7.18 -5.24 2.61
C GLN A 107 -7.82 -4.89 3.96
N TYR A 108 -8.78 -3.97 3.98
CA TYR A 108 -9.49 -3.60 5.20
C TYR A 108 -10.28 -4.77 5.77
N GLU A 109 -11.05 -5.48 4.94
CA GLU A 109 -11.82 -6.65 5.34
C GLU A 109 -10.93 -7.77 5.86
N PHE A 110 -9.81 -8.05 5.17
CA PHE A 110 -8.84 -9.04 5.63
C PHE A 110 -8.29 -8.67 7.02
N LEU A 111 -7.74 -7.46 7.18
CA LEU A 111 -7.19 -7.03 8.46
C LEU A 111 -8.24 -7.03 9.57
N LEU A 112 -9.46 -6.57 9.29
CA LEU A 112 -10.56 -6.57 10.24
C LEU A 112 -10.95 -8.00 10.66
N SER A 113 -10.91 -8.96 9.74
CA SER A 113 -11.13 -10.38 10.07
C SER A 113 -10.06 -10.90 11.04
N LYS A 114 -8.79 -10.57 10.80
CA LYS A 114 -7.67 -10.98 11.67
C LYS A 114 -7.71 -10.32 13.04
N ILE A 115 -8.16 -9.07 13.13
CA ILE A 115 -8.40 -8.41 14.42
C ILE A 115 -9.48 -9.15 15.22
N LYS A 116 -10.58 -9.57 14.58
CA LYS A 116 -11.64 -10.36 15.24
C LYS A 116 -11.16 -11.74 15.69
N GLU A 117 -10.19 -12.32 14.99
CA GLU A 117 -9.51 -13.57 15.37
C GLU A 117 -8.46 -13.38 16.49
N GLY A 118 -8.29 -12.17 17.03
CA GLY A 118 -7.35 -11.89 18.11
C GLY A 118 -5.89 -11.68 17.67
N CYS A 119 -5.66 -11.53 16.36
CA CYS A 119 -4.33 -11.25 15.82
C CYS A 119 -3.99 -9.76 15.93
N PHE A 120 -2.69 -9.43 15.85
CA PHE A 120 -2.24 -8.06 15.67
C PHE A 120 -2.23 -7.70 14.17
N ALA A 121 -3.24 -6.97 13.70
CA ALA A 121 -3.33 -6.55 12.31
C ALA A 121 -3.40 -5.02 12.19
N VAL A 122 -2.49 -4.43 11.41
CA VAL A 122 -2.35 -2.96 11.32
C VAL A 122 -1.93 -2.50 9.92
N VAL A 123 -2.20 -1.21 9.64
CA VAL A 123 -1.69 -0.50 8.47
C VAL A 123 -0.69 0.55 8.93
N VAL A 124 0.53 0.48 8.40
CA VAL A 124 1.63 1.37 8.80
C VAL A 124 2.31 1.98 7.59
N ASP A 125 2.95 3.12 7.81
CA ASP A 125 3.71 3.86 6.81
C ASP A 125 5.08 4.33 7.35
N SER A 126 5.45 3.83 8.53
CA SER A 126 6.73 4.03 9.21
C SER A 126 6.89 2.97 10.32
N ASP A 127 8.14 2.68 10.68
CA ASP A 127 8.54 1.89 11.83
C ASP A 127 8.02 2.47 13.15
N LYS A 128 8.10 3.80 13.33
CA LYS A 128 7.62 4.49 14.54
C LYS A 128 6.13 4.26 14.80
N ARG A 129 5.33 4.23 13.74
CA ARG A 129 3.88 3.96 13.86
C ARG A 129 3.62 2.50 14.20
N LEU A 130 4.39 1.57 13.65
CA LEU A 130 4.32 0.16 14.05
C LEU A 130 4.67 0.01 15.53
N GLU A 131 5.72 0.67 15.98
CA GLU A 131 6.16 0.67 17.38
C GLU A 131 5.07 1.17 18.32
N GLU A 132 4.52 2.36 18.03
CA GLU A 132 3.40 2.94 18.76
C GLU A 132 2.23 1.96 18.85
N TYR A 133 1.78 1.43 17.71
CA TYR A 133 0.63 0.53 17.66
C TYR A 133 0.87 -0.76 18.42
N TYR A 134 2.06 -1.35 18.30
CA TYR A 134 2.40 -2.60 18.96
C TYR A 134 2.43 -2.44 20.48
N PHE A 135 3.12 -1.41 20.99
CA PHE A 135 3.20 -1.22 22.44
C PHE A 135 1.88 -0.75 23.06
N THR A 136 1.11 0.09 22.38
CA THR A 136 -0.23 0.45 22.87
C THR A 136 -1.17 -0.76 22.86
N PHE A 137 -1.10 -1.60 21.82
CA PHE A 137 -1.86 -2.86 21.77
C PHE A 137 -1.55 -3.78 22.95
N LEU A 138 -0.27 -4.00 23.25
CA LEU A 138 0.13 -4.89 24.34
C LEU A 138 -0.41 -4.43 25.71
N ASN A 139 -0.47 -3.11 25.91
CA ASN A 139 -0.92 -2.47 27.15
C ASN A 139 -2.42 -2.14 27.18
N SER A 140 -3.15 -2.32 26.09
CA SER A 140 -4.57 -2.00 26.01
C SER A 140 -5.43 -3.02 26.77
N LYS A 141 -6.44 -2.53 27.51
CA LYS A 141 -7.48 -3.37 28.12
C LYS A 141 -8.37 -4.03 27.07
N SER A 142 -8.66 -3.31 25.98
CA SER A 142 -9.43 -3.81 24.84
C SER A 142 -8.56 -3.77 23.60
N ARG A 143 -7.89 -4.90 23.34
CA ARG A 143 -6.98 -5.07 22.20
C ARG A 143 -7.68 -4.94 20.85
N GLU A 144 -8.81 -5.64 20.70
CA GLU A 144 -9.64 -5.59 19.50
C GLU A 144 -10.18 -4.18 19.24
N GLY A 145 -10.73 -3.54 20.28
CA GLY A 145 -11.27 -2.18 20.19
C GLY A 145 -10.19 -1.16 19.79
N TYR A 146 -8.99 -1.28 20.36
CA TYR A 146 -7.86 -0.44 19.99
C TYR A 146 -7.46 -0.62 18.51
N LEU A 147 -7.27 -1.86 18.05
CA LEU A 147 -6.87 -2.12 16.66
C LEU A 147 -7.92 -1.65 15.66
N LYS A 148 -9.21 -1.87 15.94
CA LYS A 148 -10.31 -1.32 15.14
C LYS A 148 -10.27 0.20 15.08
N GLY A 149 -9.93 0.86 16.19
CA GLY A 149 -9.83 2.32 16.26
C GLY A 149 -8.68 2.91 15.44
N VAL A 150 -7.55 2.20 15.31
CA VAL A 150 -6.39 2.69 14.52
C VAL A 150 -6.42 2.24 13.05
N LEU A 151 -7.28 1.28 12.70
CA LEU A 151 -7.44 0.78 11.33
C LEU A 151 -8.09 1.86 10.44
N PRO A 152 -7.42 2.35 9.38
CA PRO A 152 -7.98 3.40 8.54
C PRO A 152 -9.14 2.86 7.70
N VAL A 153 -10.29 3.52 7.76
CA VAL A 153 -11.44 3.18 6.91
C VAL A 153 -11.17 3.61 5.46
N PRO A 154 -11.27 2.68 4.49
CA PRO A 154 -11.13 2.98 3.06
C PRO A 154 -12.02 4.14 2.60
N LYS A 155 -11.47 5.04 1.78
CA LYS A 155 -12.23 6.18 1.20
C LYS A 155 -13.49 5.74 0.45
N ALA A 156 -13.45 4.55 -0.16
CA ALA A 156 -14.58 3.99 -0.88
C ALA A 156 -15.79 3.72 0.04
N LEU A 157 -15.55 3.21 1.25
CA LEU A 157 -16.61 2.94 2.24
C LEU A 157 -17.21 4.23 2.79
N LYS A 158 -16.37 5.23 3.09
CA LYS A 158 -16.84 6.56 3.57
C LYS A 158 -17.80 7.24 2.58
N LYS A 159 -17.58 7.02 1.28
CA LYS A 159 -18.43 7.61 0.23
C LYS A 159 -19.82 6.96 0.18
N ILE A 160 -19.93 5.68 0.53
CA ILE A 160 -21.21 4.96 0.56
C ILE A 160 -22.05 5.49 1.72
N GLU A 161 -21.47 5.59 2.92
CA GLU A 161 -22.16 6.16 4.10
C GLU A 161 -22.69 7.58 3.84
N SER A 162 -21.91 8.42 3.14
CA SER A 162 -22.34 9.79 2.80
C SER A 162 -23.46 9.89 1.75
N ARG A 163 -23.78 8.80 1.05
CA ARG A 163 -24.82 8.77 0.00
C ARG A 163 -26.16 8.26 0.50
N ASP A 164 -26.13 7.41 1.53
CA ASP A 164 -27.33 6.80 2.08
C ASP A 164 -28.02 7.66 3.16
N ASP A 165 -27.43 8.81 3.53
CA ASP A 165 -28.10 9.87 4.30
C ASP A 165 -28.05 11.22 3.57
N PRO A 166 -29.03 11.53 2.69
CA PRO A 166 -29.14 12.86 2.07
C PRO A 166 -29.57 13.96 3.06
N HIS A 167 -29.86 13.63 4.32
CA HIS A 167 -30.39 14.56 5.32
C HIS A 167 -29.45 14.86 6.50
N GLY A 168 -28.27 14.25 6.56
CA GLY A 168 -27.15 14.70 7.39
C GLY A 168 -27.51 14.87 8.86
N LEU A 169 -28.04 13.82 9.49
CA LEU A 169 -28.15 13.78 10.94
C LEU A 169 -26.92 13.04 11.51
N CYS A 170 -25.84 13.79 11.68
CA CYS A 170 -24.70 13.35 12.48
C CYS A 170 -25.11 13.25 13.96
N PHE A 171 -24.87 12.10 14.58
CA PHE A 171 -24.81 11.93 16.03
C PHE A 171 -23.43 12.29 16.57
#